data_AF-V5IK81-F1
#
_entry.id   AF-V5IK81-F1
#
_cell.length_a   1.000
_cell.length_b   1.000
_cell.length_c   1.000
_cell.angle_alpha   90.00
_cell.angle_beta   90.00
_cell.angle_gamma   90.00
#
_symmetry.space_group_name_H-M   'P 1'
#
loop_
_entity.id
_entity.type
_entity.pdbx_description
1 polymer ?
#
loop_
_entity_poly.entity_id
_entity_poly.type
_entity_poly.pdbx_seq_one_letter_code
_entity_poly.pdbx_strand_id
1 'polypeptide(L)'
;GRKERELYIPFVRLLNKTATLNGYGSVKDKWLANYEMENISDVIDAVWDEVEPLYKKLHAFVRMKLKAMYKGELPIDGTIPAHLLGNMWAQSWDNLYANLSSGSPLDVSEELVKQNWTVHKMWKAAEDFFVKHGFAKHDRYLLEQVCNDQTNRTGHHCAMRRRWDFFLSY
;
A
#
# COMPACT_ATOMS: atom_id res chain seq x y z
N GLY A 1 -7.43 5.30 15.83
CA GLY A 1 -8.67 4.54 16.02
C GLY A 1 -9.67 5.30 16.85
N ARG A 2 -9.74 5.04 18.17
CA ARG A 2 -10.72 5.69 19.08
C ARG A 2 -10.65 7.22 19.07
N LYS A 3 -9.45 7.80 19.18
CA LYS A 3 -9.24 9.27 19.13
C LYS A 3 -9.66 9.87 17.78
N GLU A 4 -9.29 9.21 16.67
CA GLU A 4 -9.63 9.71 15.33
C GLU A 4 -11.11 9.70 15.01
N ARG A 5 -11.92 8.86 15.68
CA ARG A 5 -13.36 8.78 15.40
C ARG A 5 -14.05 10.14 15.57
N GLU A 6 -13.70 10.87 16.62
CA GLU A 6 -14.29 12.17 16.94
C GLU A 6 -13.94 13.24 15.89
N LEU A 7 -12.77 13.14 15.27
CA LEU A 7 -12.31 14.04 14.22
C LEU A 7 -12.81 13.61 12.83
N TYR A 8 -12.95 12.31 12.58
CA TYR A 8 -13.27 11.76 11.26
C TYR A 8 -14.74 12.04 10.87
N ILE A 9 -15.67 11.95 11.82
CA ILE A 9 -17.09 12.24 11.56
C ILE A 9 -17.30 13.69 11.05
N PRO A 10 -16.85 14.75 11.75
CA PRO A 10 -16.97 16.11 11.22
C PRO A 10 -16.15 16.33 9.95
N PHE A 11 -14.99 15.69 9.81
CA PHE A 11 -14.19 15.73 8.59
C PHE A 11 -14.97 15.23 7.36
N VAL A 12 -15.64 14.07 7.45
CA VAL A 12 -16.46 13.54 6.35
C VAL A 12 -17.64 14.46 6.03
N ARG A 13 -18.26 15.08 7.04
CA ARG A 13 -19.34 16.07 6.81
C ARG A 13 -18.82 17.29 6.05
N LEU A 14 -17.64 17.81 6.40
CA LEU A 14 -17.01 18.92 5.69
C LEU A 14 -16.67 18.53 4.25
N LEU A 15 -16.10 17.34 4.04
CA LEU A 15 -15.80 16.84 2.69
C LEU A 15 -17.04 16.75 1.81
N ASN A 16 -18.13 16.18 2.33
CA ASN A 16 -19.40 16.10 1.60
C ASN A 16 -19.98 17.50 1.32
N LYS A 17 -19.95 18.41 2.29
CA LYS A 17 -20.39 19.80 2.08
C LYS A 17 -19.59 20.46 0.94
N THR A 18 -18.27 20.33 0.94
CA THR A 18 -17.41 20.85 -0.13
C THR A 18 -17.71 20.20 -1.48
N ALA A 19 -18.00 18.90 -1.51
CA ALA A 19 -18.40 18.21 -2.75
C ALA A 19 -19.72 18.78 -3.31
N THR A 20 -20.74 18.95 -2.45
CA THR A 20 -22.04 19.53 -2.85
C THR A 20 -21.92 20.97 -3.34
N LEU A 21 -21.07 21.79 -2.72
CA LEU A 21 -20.80 23.16 -3.17
C LEU A 21 -20.13 23.23 -4.55
N ASN A 22 -19.39 22.17 -4.92
CA ASN A 22 -18.76 22.04 -6.24
C ASN A 22 -19.63 21.26 -7.25
N GLY A 23 -20.92 21.05 -6.95
CA GLY A 23 -21.87 20.41 -7.88
C GLY A 23 -21.90 18.88 -7.87
N TYR A 24 -21.19 18.22 -6.95
CA TYR A 24 -21.22 16.76 -6.79
C TYR A 24 -22.28 16.31 -5.78
N GLY A 25 -22.86 15.12 -5.96
CA GLY A 25 -23.83 14.56 -5.00
C GLY A 25 -23.21 14.21 -3.64
N SER A 26 -21.94 13.79 -3.65
CA SER A 26 -21.18 13.38 -2.46
C SER A 26 -19.67 13.46 -2.69
N VAL A 27 -18.90 13.29 -1.62
CA VAL A 27 -17.43 13.15 -1.73
C VAL A 27 -17.03 11.91 -2.53
N LYS A 28 -17.83 10.84 -2.50
CA LYS A 28 -17.62 9.63 -3.32
C LYS A 28 -17.66 10.02 -4.81
N ASP A 29 -18.70 10.73 -5.23
CA ASP A 29 -18.86 11.13 -6.64
C ASP A 29 -17.71 12.03 -7.08
N LYS A 30 -17.30 12.97 -6.22
CA LYS A 30 -16.13 13.82 -6.47
C LYS A 30 -14.83 13.02 -6.65
N TRP A 31 -14.62 11.95 -5.88
CA TRP A 31 -13.43 11.10 -6.03
C TRP A 31 -13.49 10.23 -7.28
N LEU A 32 -14.68 9.68 -7.58
CA LEU A 32 -14.89 8.84 -8.75
C LEU A 32 -14.85 9.63 -10.06
N ALA A 33 -15.19 10.92 -10.04
CA ALA A 33 -15.14 11.79 -11.22
C ALA A 33 -13.74 11.89 -11.85
N ASN A 34 -12.67 11.67 -11.08
CA ASN A 34 -11.30 11.65 -11.60
C ASN A 34 -11.03 10.49 -12.59
N TYR A 35 -11.88 9.47 -12.60
CA TYR A 35 -11.79 8.37 -13.56
C TYR A 35 -12.52 8.69 -14.88
N GLU A 36 -13.30 9.78 -14.94
CA GLU A 36 -14.04 10.21 -16.13
C GLU A 36 -14.95 9.10 -16.72
N MET A 37 -15.46 8.22 -15.84
CA MET A 37 -16.28 7.07 -16.18
C MET A 37 -17.55 7.05 -15.35
N GLU A 38 -18.71 7.13 -16.02
CA GLU A 38 -20.02 7.13 -15.34
C GLU A 38 -20.31 5.80 -14.63
N ASN A 39 -19.85 4.68 -15.21
CA ASN A 39 -20.08 3.32 -14.71
C ASN A 39 -18.89 2.72 -13.93
N ILE A 40 -18.00 3.55 -13.39
CA ILE A 40 -16.78 3.07 -12.69
C ILE A 40 -17.08 2.09 -11.54
N SER A 41 -18.21 2.24 -10.85
CA SER A 41 -18.59 1.30 -9.78
C SER A 41 -18.86 -0.10 -10.34
N ASP A 42 -19.59 -0.19 -11.45
CA ASP A 42 -19.90 -1.47 -12.11
C ASP A 42 -18.63 -2.15 -12.65
N VAL A 43 -17.67 -1.36 -13.16
CA VAL A 43 -16.37 -1.88 -13.62
C VAL A 43 -15.57 -2.45 -12.47
N ILE A 44 -15.55 -1.78 -11.30
CA ILE A 44 -14.86 -2.28 -10.10
C ILE A 44 -15.51 -3.59 -9.63
N ASP A 45 -16.84 -3.65 -9.59
CA ASP A 45 -17.57 -4.85 -9.18
C ASP A 45 -17.30 -6.02 -10.14
N ALA A 46 -17.30 -5.78 -11.46
CA ALA A 46 -16.96 -6.81 -12.45
C ALA A 46 -15.52 -7.33 -12.30
N VAL A 47 -14.54 -6.45 -12.08
CA VAL A 47 -13.15 -6.87 -11.81
C VAL A 47 -13.06 -7.65 -10.51
N TRP A 48 -13.81 -7.28 -9.47
CA TRP A 48 -13.86 -8.04 -8.24
C TRP A 48 -14.42 -9.45 -8.47
N ASP A 49 -15.50 -9.59 -9.23
CA ASP A 49 -16.09 -10.90 -9.55
C ASP A 49 -15.11 -11.83 -10.29
N GLU A 50 -14.23 -11.28 -11.12
CA GLU A 50 -13.15 -12.05 -11.77
C GLU A 50 -12.05 -12.48 -10.79
N VAL A 51 -11.71 -11.64 -9.81
CA VAL A 51 -10.64 -11.88 -8.83
C VAL A 51 -11.12 -12.76 -7.66
N GLU A 52 -12.39 -12.66 -7.29
CA GLU A 52 -12.99 -13.28 -6.11
C GLU A 52 -12.76 -14.81 -6.05
N PRO A 53 -12.91 -15.59 -7.15
CA PRO A 53 -12.66 -17.03 -7.12
C PRO A 53 -11.21 -17.39 -6.75
N LEU A 54 -10.24 -16.60 -7.21
CA LEU A 54 -8.83 -16.79 -6.85
C LEU A 54 -8.60 -16.41 -5.39
N TYR A 55 -9.14 -15.28 -4.95
CA TYR A 55 -9.06 -14.84 -3.56
C TYR A 55 -9.64 -15.87 -2.60
N LYS A 56 -10.82 -16.43 -2.88
CA LYS A 56 -11.46 -17.48 -2.05
C LYS A 56 -10.59 -18.73 -1.91
N LYS A 57 -9.93 -19.17 -3.00
CA LYS A 57 -8.98 -20.30 -2.96
C LYS A 57 -7.76 -19.99 -2.10
N LEU A 58 -7.17 -18.80 -2.27
CA LEU A 58 -6.04 -18.34 -1.47
C LEU A 58 -6.42 -18.23 0.02
N HIS A 59 -7.55 -17.60 0.31
CA HIS A 59 -8.10 -17.47 1.66
C HIS A 59 -8.31 -18.84 2.33
N ALA A 60 -8.93 -19.79 1.63
CA ALA A 60 -9.13 -21.15 2.15
C ALA A 60 -7.79 -21.87 2.43
N PHE A 61 -6.82 -21.76 1.52
CA PHE A 61 -5.49 -22.34 1.70
C PHE A 61 -4.76 -21.73 2.90
N VAL A 62 -4.75 -20.41 3.02
CA VAL A 62 -4.11 -19.70 4.14
C VAL A 62 -4.80 -20.06 5.45
N ARG A 63 -6.13 -20.06 5.49
CA ARG A 63 -6.89 -20.48 6.68
C ARG A 63 -6.55 -21.90 7.11
N MET A 64 -6.44 -22.84 6.16
CA MET A 64 -6.05 -24.22 6.45
C MET A 64 -4.64 -24.29 7.09
N LYS A 65 -3.67 -23.56 6.54
CA LYS A 65 -2.30 -23.51 7.08
C LYS A 65 -2.26 -22.85 8.46
N LEU A 66 -2.97 -21.74 8.65
CA LEU A 66 -3.10 -21.06 9.95
C LEU A 66 -3.71 -21.99 10.99
N LYS A 67 -4.73 -22.80 10.63
CA LYS A 67 -5.33 -23.79 11.54
C LYS A 67 -4.32 -24.82 12.04
N ALA A 68 -3.38 -25.23 11.20
CA ALA A 68 -2.35 -26.19 11.57
C ALA A 68 -1.29 -25.59 12.51
N MET A 69 -0.96 -24.31 12.32
CA MET A 69 0.05 -23.60 13.13
C MET A 69 -0.51 -23.13 14.47
N TYR A 70 -1.67 -22.50 14.44
CA TYR A 70 -2.36 -22.00 15.61
C TYR A 70 -3.37 -23.06 16.05
N LYS A 71 -2.97 -23.92 17.00
CA LYS A 71 -3.83 -24.95 17.63
C LYS A 71 -5.06 -24.39 18.37
N GLY A 72 -5.30 -23.08 18.30
CA GLY A 72 -6.53 -22.45 18.75
C GLY A 72 -7.67 -22.64 17.76
N GLU A 73 -8.90 -22.46 18.24
CA GLU A 73 -10.07 -22.53 17.38
C GLU A 73 -10.13 -21.26 16.51
N LEU A 74 -9.75 -21.39 15.24
CA LEU A 74 -10.19 -20.42 14.24
C LEU A 74 -11.71 -20.32 14.26
N PRO A 75 -12.29 -19.13 14.05
CA PRO A 75 -13.73 -18.95 13.98
C PRO A 75 -14.42 -19.98 13.08
N ILE A 76 -15.51 -20.57 13.59
CA ILE A 76 -16.30 -21.60 12.88
C ILE A 76 -16.98 -21.01 11.63
N ASP A 77 -17.23 -19.69 11.64
CA ASP A 77 -17.86 -18.93 10.56
C ASP A 77 -17.03 -18.84 9.27
N GLY A 78 -15.81 -19.38 9.27
CA GLY A 78 -14.94 -19.43 8.11
C GLY A 78 -14.02 -18.23 7.96
N THR A 79 -14.10 -17.23 8.85
CA THR A 79 -13.21 -16.05 8.79
C THR A 79 -11.79 -16.35 9.31
N ILE A 80 -10.85 -15.46 8.97
CA ILE A 80 -9.50 -15.44 9.52
C ILE A 80 -9.37 -14.24 10.46
N PRO A 81 -8.92 -14.41 11.72
CA PRO A 81 -8.63 -13.28 12.60
C PRO A 81 -7.57 -12.34 11.99
N ALA A 82 -7.90 -11.04 11.87
CA ALA A 82 -7.08 -10.07 11.14
C ALA A 82 -5.62 -9.94 11.64
N HIS A 83 -5.38 -10.13 12.93
CA HIS A 83 -4.04 -10.03 13.53
C HIS A 83 -3.10 -11.21 13.18
N LEU A 84 -3.61 -12.27 12.55
CA LEU A 84 -2.81 -13.45 12.16
C LEU A 84 -2.21 -13.34 10.75
N LEU A 85 -2.49 -12.25 10.03
CA LEU A 85 -2.15 -12.12 8.62
C LEU A 85 -0.80 -11.42 8.34
N GLY A 86 0.04 -11.30 9.37
CA GLY A 86 1.42 -10.80 9.24
C GLY A 86 1.54 -9.29 8.98
N ASN A 87 0.43 -8.57 8.88
CA ASN A 87 0.37 -7.12 8.68
C ASN A 87 -0.73 -6.52 9.55
N MET A 88 -0.48 -5.33 10.11
CA MET A 88 -1.40 -4.62 11.02
C MET A 88 -2.83 -4.46 10.46
N TRP A 89 -2.96 -4.32 9.14
CA TRP A 89 -4.23 -4.13 8.44
C TRP A 89 -4.64 -5.34 7.62
N ALA A 90 -3.87 -6.44 7.66
CA ALA A 90 -4.08 -7.63 6.84
C ALA A 90 -4.17 -7.34 5.32
N GLN A 91 -3.63 -6.20 4.87
CA GLN A 91 -3.68 -5.77 3.46
C GLN A 91 -2.70 -6.52 2.56
N SER A 92 -1.66 -7.12 3.16
CA SER A 92 -0.65 -7.95 2.51
C SER A 92 -0.29 -9.10 3.43
N TRP A 93 -0.14 -10.30 2.87
CA TRP A 93 0.13 -11.55 3.60
C TRP A 93 1.51 -12.13 3.26
N ASP A 94 2.38 -11.33 2.65
CA ASP A 94 3.75 -11.66 2.25
C ASP A 94 4.61 -12.14 3.43
N ASN A 95 4.41 -11.56 4.61
CA ASN A 95 5.10 -11.99 5.83
C ASN A 95 4.77 -13.42 6.28
N LEU A 96 3.70 -14.04 5.74
CA LEU A 96 3.37 -15.44 6.02
C LEU A 96 4.10 -16.41 5.07
N TYR A 97 4.81 -15.92 4.06
CA TYR A 97 5.33 -16.78 2.99
C TYR A 97 6.16 -17.95 3.50
N ALA A 98 7.10 -17.69 4.43
CA ALA A 98 7.95 -18.73 5.04
C ALA A 98 7.16 -19.79 5.84
N ASN A 99 5.98 -19.43 6.34
CA ASN A 99 5.10 -20.33 7.08
C ASN A 99 4.16 -21.13 6.16
N LEU A 100 3.84 -20.58 4.99
CA LEU A 100 2.87 -21.15 4.05
C LEU A 100 3.53 -22.05 3.00
N SER A 101 4.75 -21.72 2.61
CA SER A 101 5.53 -22.37 1.55
C SER A 101 6.75 -23.10 2.12
N SER A 102 7.13 -24.21 1.49
CA SER A 102 8.41 -24.90 1.75
C SER A 102 9.58 -24.30 0.96
N GLY A 103 9.31 -23.37 0.05
CA GLY A 103 10.34 -22.64 -0.69
C GLY A 103 10.89 -21.47 0.11
N SER A 104 12.19 -21.21 0.00
CA SER A 104 12.78 -19.99 0.52
C SER A 104 12.33 -18.81 -0.36
N PRO A 105 11.72 -17.76 0.21
CA PRO A 105 11.52 -16.53 -0.55
C PRO A 105 12.88 -16.01 -1.00
N LEU A 106 12.96 -15.46 -2.21
CA LEU A 106 14.15 -14.74 -2.65
C LEU A 106 14.24 -13.44 -1.84
N ASP A 107 14.95 -13.50 -0.71
CA ASP A 107 15.33 -12.32 0.06
C ASP A 107 16.77 -11.94 -0.27
N VAL A 108 16.93 -10.76 -0.87
CA VAL A 108 18.25 -10.22 -1.24
C VAL A 108 18.81 -9.29 -0.17
N SER A 109 18.10 -9.08 0.95
CA SER A 109 18.46 -8.08 1.97
C SER A 109 19.85 -8.33 2.57
N GLU A 110 20.17 -9.58 2.92
CA GLU A 110 21.51 -9.93 3.43
C GLU A 110 22.60 -9.67 2.40
N GLU A 111 22.32 -9.93 1.12
CA GLU A 111 23.27 -9.74 0.03
C GLU A 111 23.50 -8.25 -0.27
N LEU A 112 22.44 -7.43 -0.17
CA LEU A 112 22.54 -5.98 -0.25
C LEU A 112 23.46 -5.43 0.85
N VAL A 113 23.35 -5.95 2.07
CA VAL A 113 24.25 -5.58 3.18
C VAL A 113 25.69 -6.04 2.91
N LYS A 114 25.90 -7.29 2.51
CA LYS A 114 27.24 -7.83 2.18
C LYS A 114 27.94 -7.01 1.09
N GLN A 115 27.19 -6.54 0.11
CA GLN A 115 27.69 -5.71 -1.00
C GLN A 115 27.72 -4.20 -0.69
N ASN A 116 27.50 -3.80 0.57
CA ASN A 116 27.44 -2.40 1.02
C ASN A 116 26.53 -1.53 0.16
N TRP A 117 25.31 -1.99 -0.13
CA TRP A 117 24.33 -1.16 -0.82
C TRP A 117 23.87 0.00 0.06
N THR A 118 24.04 1.21 -0.46
CA THR A 118 23.54 2.45 0.15
C THR A 118 22.21 2.84 -0.48
N VAL A 119 21.46 3.72 0.20
CA VAL A 119 20.22 4.30 -0.36
C VAL A 119 20.49 4.97 -1.72
N HIS A 120 21.61 5.68 -1.87
CA HIS A 120 22.01 6.26 -3.15
C HIS A 120 22.22 5.22 -4.25
N LYS A 121 22.83 4.07 -3.93
CA LYS A 121 23.01 2.97 -4.89
C LYS A 121 21.67 2.37 -5.31
N MET A 122 20.72 2.24 -4.38
CA MET A 122 19.35 1.79 -4.69
C MET A 122 18.63 2.77 -5.63
N TRP A 123 18.72 4.07 -5.38
CA TRP A 123 18.16 5.10 -6.26
C TRP A 123 18.80 5.07 -7.64
N LYS A 124 20.12 4.94 -7.72
CA LYS A 124 20.83 4.90 -8.99
C LYS A 124 20.45 3.67 -9.82
N ALA A 125 20.34 2.50 -9.19
CA ALA A 125 19.89 1.28 -9.86
C ALA A 125 18.46 1.41 -10.43
N ALA A 126 17.55 2.05 -9.68
CA ALA A 126 16.21 2.34 -10.17
C ALA A 126 16.23 3.34 -11.34
N GLU A 127 17.02 4.41 -11.25
CA GLU A 127 17.19 5.37 -12.36
C GLU A 127 17.73 4.71 -13.62
N ASP A 128 18.79 3.90 -13.50
CA ASP A 128 19.41 3.22 -14.64
C ASP A 128 18.43 2.27 -15.33
N PHE A 129 17.55 1.62 -14.57
CA PHE A 129 16.45 0.83 -15.14
C PHE A 129 15.54 1.70 -16.02
N PHE A 130 15.09 2.85 -15.55
CA PHE A 130 14.21 3.73 -16.34
C PHE A 130 14.92 4.34 -17.56
N VAL A 131 16.16 4.81 -17.40
CA VAL A 131 16.96 5.37 -18.50
C VAL A 131 17.18 4.31 -19.59
N LYS A 132 17.45 3.06 -19.22
CA LYS A 132 17.60 1.95 -20.17
C LYS A 132 16.35 1.71 -21.01
N HIS A 133 15.17 2.02 -20.48
CA HIS A 133 13.89 1.92 -21.20
C HIS A 133 13.49 3.24 -21.89
N GLY A 134 14.42 4.20 -22.02
CA GLY A 134 14.23 5.45 -22.76
C GLY A 134 13.60 6.59 -21.97
N PHE A 135 13.40 6.45 -20.65
CA PHE A 135 12.91 7.53 -19.82
C PHE A 135 14.00 8.54 -19.49
N ALA A 136 13.58 9.77 -19.17
CA ALA A 136 14.49 10.81 -18.72
C ALA A 136 15.15 10.44 -17.38
N LYS A 137 16.40 10.88 -17.24
CA LYS A 137 17.14 10.81 -15.98
C LYS A 137 16.51 11.76 -14.94
N HIS A 138 16.66 11.47 -13.65
CA HIS A 138 16.21 12.40 -12.61
C HIS A 138 17.08 13.66 -12.61
N ASP A 139 16.50 14.78 -12.21
CA ASP A 139 17.25 16.00 -11.96
C ASP A 139 18.19 15.80 -10.76
N ARG A 140 19.40 16.36 -10.83
CA ARG A 140 20.48 16.18 -9.84
C ARG A 140 20.03 16.61 -8.44
N TYR A 141 19.19 17.63 -8.36
CA TYR A 141 18.67 18.17 -7.10
C TYR A 141 17.79 17.18 -6.32
N LEU A 142 17.16 16.20 -6.99
CA LEU A 142 16.28 15.23 -6.33
C LEU A 142 17.04 14.19 -5.50
N LEU A 143 18.29 13.89 -5.86
CA LEU A 143 19.11 12.89 -5.14
C LEU A 143 19.62 13.41 -3.79
N GLU A 144 19.69 14.73 -3.60
CA GLU A 144 20.17 15.38 -2.38
C GLU A 144 19.07 15.56 -1.33
N GLN A 145 17.80 15.49 -1.74
CA GLN A 145 16.64 15.73 -0.87
C GLN A 145 15.94 14.45 -0.40
N VAL A 146 16.55 13.28 -0.61
CA VAL A 146 16.02 12.00 -0.12
C VAL A 146 16.07 12.00 1.41
N CYS A 147 14.91 11.97 2.06
CA CYS A 147 14.85 11.79 3.51
C CYS A 147 15.37 10.39 3.88
N ASN A 148 16.58 10.34 4.45
CA ASN A 148 17.25 9.10 4.84
C ASN A 148 17.11 8.76 6.34
N ASP A 149 16.51 9.64 7.14
CA ASP A 149 16.57 9.53 8.59
C ASP A 149 15.19 9.48 9.26
N GLN A 150 14.98 8.47 10.10
CA GLN A 150 13.85 8.39 11.05
C GLN A 150 14.28 8.76 12.48
N THR A 151 15.57 9.00 12.73
CA THR A 151 16.13 9.05 14.09
C THR A 151 16.36 10.44 14.66
N ASN A 152 16.19 11.52 13.89
CA ASN A 152 16.23 12.85 14.49
C ASN A 152 14.89 13.25 15.12
N ARG A 153 14.96 13.52 16.43
CA ARG A 153 13.90 13.99 17.35
C ARG A 153 13.25 15.34 16.96
N THR A 154 13.28 15.72 15.70
CA THR A 154 12.81 17.00 15.16
C THR A 154 11.49 16.85 14.41
N GLY A 155 10.57 15.99 14.86
CA GLY A 155 9.18 15.96 14.36
C GLY A 155 8.99 15.75 12.85
N HIS A 156 10.04 15.42 12.09
CA HIS A 156 9.94 15.22 10.65
C HIS A 156 9.12 13.97 10.36
N HIS A 157 7.98 14.16 9.69
CA HIS A 157 7.18 13.06 9.18
C HIS A 157 7.75 12.60 7.84
N CYS A 158 8.77 11.74 7.88
CA CYS A 158 9.12 10.93 6.72
C CYS A 158 8.11 9.78 6.62
N ALA A 159 6.92 10.09 6.10
CA ALA A 159 5.90 9.10 5.81
C ALA A 159 6.47 8.05 4.84
N MET A 160 6.15 6.78 5.07
CA MET A 160 6.65 5.67 4.26
C MET A 160 6.31 5.89 2.77
N ARG A 161 7.35 6.23 1.99
CA ARG A 161 7.39 6.31 0.52
C ARG A 161 6.38 7.29 -0.10
N ARG A 162 6.77 8.56 -0.23
CA ARG A 162 6.05 9.57 -1.02
C ARG A 162 6.94 10.13 -2.11
N ARG A 163 6.33 10.58 -3.21
CA ARG A 163 6.96 11.38 -4.27
C ARG A 163 6.30 12.76 -4.27
N TRP A 164 7.10 13.81 -4.39
CA TRP A 164 6.64 15.19 -4.37
C TRP A 164 6.95 15.85 -5.71
N ASP A 165 5.96 16.50 -6.28
CA ASP A 165 6.14 17.48 -7.34
C ASP A 165 5.93 18.87 -6.72
N PHE A 166 6.92 19.74 -6.85
CA PHE A 166 6.91 21.09 -6.28
C PHE A 166 6.30 22.12 -7.24
N PHE A 167 5.85 21.70 -8.42
CA PHE A 167 5.27 22.56 -9.45
C PHE A 167 6.16 23.76 -9.80
N LEU A 168 7.49 23.55 -9.79
CA LEU A 168 8.43 24.56 -10.23
C LEU A 168 8.25 24.72 -11.74
N SER A 169 7.68 25.85 -12.15
CA SER A 169 7.65 26.27 -13.54
C SER A 169 9.08 26.49 -14.02
N TYR A 170 9.55 25.63 -14.93
CA TYR A 170 10.79 25.85 -15.68
C TYR A 170 10.57 26.85 -16.81
#